data_AF-A0A1F2W7X4-F1
#
_entry.id   AF-A0A1F2W7X4-F1
#
_cell.length_a   1.000
_cell.length_b   1.000
_cell.length_c   1.000
_cell.angle_alpha   90.00
_cell.angle_beta   90.00
_cell.angle_gamma   90.00
#
_symmetry.space_group_name_H-M   'P 1'
#
loop_
_entity.id
_entity.type
_entity.pdbx_description
1 polymer ?
#
loop_
_entity_poly.entity_id
_entity_poly.type
_entity_poly.pdbx_seq_one_letter_code
_entity_poly.pdbx_strand_id
1 'polypeptide(L)'
;MARQQLRFGSRRLGRDRTPIDAAPAPPVGETLQLARERKGVDLYRAERDTKIRLRYLSALEDGDYDELPAPVYTKGFLRNYAIYLGLEPDDILDRWRDEMEQQRTATRVAVIPPPMPIVEPGGRRLHITPSMIVAGLVGLVVIAFVGYIGIQLLRFAEVTPNRVTNPADVFSQVDAASITIAGESGPGARVQITGPGDQAYDVIAHDDGTWTQEVNLARGQNDFTIVATDAVTGRASKAITITINVPLPSPSPGLSATPSAGPPITLTLSLTSPSDGLVSTDGVIVVAGTTTGGRINVTSTYLGTPDSTPAPSSSPSTPAPGSPGPTGTPAPIGPGGDVAPGIAGAFSRTFNFDPGRWQVTVVAYATDQVPVARQVTIVVQAPGPVTQHLQLTIENNAAFVRVLADGVRVQNGQLSVGTTRQYEASEQFCVRTANAGSVHLVLDALDLGLLGADGESGSWIVKSGLAPVRAARPC
;
A
#
# COMPACT_ATOMS: atom_id res chain seq x y z
N MET A 1 90.59 -6.02 8.26
CA MET A 1 89.53 -5.20 8.88
C MET A 1 89.22 -4.01 7.97
N ALA A 2 87.93 -3.73 7.80
CA ALA A 2 87.34 -3.05 6.65
C ALA A 2 87.61 -1.54 6.57
N ARG A 3 87.88 -1.07 5.34
CA ARG A 3 87.84 0.35 4.95
C ARG A 3 86.40 0.73 4.58
N GLN A 4 85.84 1.68 5.30
CA GLN A 4 84.50 2.23 5.10
C GLN A 4 84.57 3.31 4.02
N GLN A 5 83.96 3.08 2.85
CA GLN A 5 83.81 4.10 1.81
C GLN A 5 82.45 4.80 1.92
N LEU A 6 82.53 6.13 1.89
CA LEU A 6 81.46 7.11 2.02
C LEU A 6 80.48 7.06 0.84
N ARG A 7 79.17 7.02 1.14
CA ARG A 7 78.10 7.32 0.19
C ARG A 7 77.85 8.83 0.18
N PHE A 8 78.12 9.48 -0.94
CA PHE A 8 77.71 10.86 -1.22
C PHE A 8 76.19 10.95 -1.33
N GLY A 9 75.53 11.52 -0.31
CA GLY A 9 74.18 12.03 -0.42
C GLY A 9 74.22 13.43 -1.03
N SER A 10 73.65 13.59 -2.22
CA SER A 10 73.46 14.88 -2.88
C SER A 10 72.51 15.76 -2.04
N ARG A 11 73.07 16.79 -1.39
CA ARG A 11 72.32 17.90 -0.82
C ARG A 11 71.52 18.58 -1.94
N ARG A 12 70.19 18.37 -1.95
CA ARG A 12 69.30 19.29 -2.66
C ARG A 12 69.23 20.58 -1.85
N LEU A 13 69.67 21.65 -2.49
CA LEU A 13 69.62 23.03 -2.04
C LEU A 13 68.21 23.40 -1.59
N GLY A 14 68.17 24.14 -0.47
CA GLY A 14 66.97 24.74 0.06
C GLY A 14 66.26 25.61 -0.97
N ARG A 15 64.94 25.47 -0.98
CA ARG A 15 64.02 26.52 -1.38
C ARG A 15 62.97 26.60 -0.29
N ASP A 16 63.37 27.14 0.86
CA ASP A 16 62.42 27.83 1.75
C ASP A 16 61.90 29.03 0.97
N ARG A 17 60.79 28.80 0.27
CA ARG A 17 59.83 29.85 -0.04
C ARG A 17 58.65 29.54 0.86
N THR A 18 58.51 30.29 1.95
CA THR A 18 57.22 30.51 2.58
C THR A 18 56.21 30.83 1.46
N PRO A 19 55.14 30.05 1.28
CA PRO A 19 54.11 30.39 0.30
C PRO A 19 53.47 31.70 0.74
N ILE A 20 53.74 32.76 0.00
CA ILE A 20 52.98 34.01 0.04
C ILE A 20 51.58 33.64 -0.42
N ASP A 21 50.58 33.75 0.47
CA ASP A 21 49.14 33.80 0.20
C ASP A 21 48.68 33.09 -1.09
N ALA A 22 48.89 31.78 -1.16
CA ALA A 22 48.25 30.98 -2.19
C ALA A 22 46.78 30.83 -1.79
N ALA A 23 45.92 31.65 -2.40
CA ALA A 23 44.48 31.40 -2.39
C ALA A 23 44.22 29.91 -2.69
N PRO A 24 43.31 29.25 -1.97
CA PRO A 24 43.02 27.84 -2.22
C PRO A 24 42.73 27.67 -3.71
N ALA A 25 43.39 26.67 -4.32
CA ALA A 25 43.14 26.37 -5.72
C ALA A 25 41.62 26.16 -5.91
N PRO A 26 41.02 26.70 -6.99
CA PRO A 26 39.59 26.54 -7.21
C PRO A 26 39.23 25.05 -7.26
N PRO A 27 37.98 24.66 -6.95
CA PRO A 27 37.55 23.28 -7.08
C PRO A 27 37.82 22.72 -8.48
N VAL A 28 37.95 21.40 -8.58
CA VAL A 28 38.20 20.72 -9.87
C VAL A 28 37.14 21.08 -10.91
N GLY A 29 35.86 21.10 -10.51
CA GLY A 29 34.76 21.46 -11.43
C GLY A 29 34.88 22.87 -12.01
N GLU A 30 35.14 23.86 -11.16
CA GLU A 30 35.37 25.25 -11.59
C GLU A 30 36.60 25.37 -12.50
N THR A 31 37.66 24.59 -12.22
CA THR A 31 38.87 24.56 -13.07
C THR A 31 38.55 24.03 -14.47
N LEU A 32 37.72 22.99 -14.57
CA LEU A 32 37.28 22.43 -15.85
C LEU A 32 36.39 23.41 -16.61
N GLN A 33 35.46 24.07 -15.91
CA GLN A 33 34.58 25.08 -16.50
C GLN A 33 35.38 26.25 -17.07
N LEU A 34 36.29 26.83 -16.29
CA LEU A 34 37.14 27.93 -16.72
C LEU A 34 38.04 27.54 -17.91
N ALA A 35 38.56 26.31 -17.93
CA ALA A 35 39.35 25.82 -19.05
C ALA A 35 38.51 25.63 -20.32
N ARG A 36 37.25 25.16 -20.19
CA ARG A 36 36.30 25.08 -21.29
C ARG A 36 35.99 26.46 -21.86
N GLU A 37 35.71 27.43 -21.00
CA GLU A 37 35.40 28.80 -21.39
C GLU A 37 36.60 29.48 -22.08
N ARG A 38 37.82 29.28 -21.57
CA ARG A 38 39.06 29.76 -22.23
C ARG A 38 39.29 29.12 -23.59
N LYS A 39 38.89 27.85 -23.75
CA LYS A 39 38.93 27.14 -25.03
C LYS A 39 37.80 27.57 -25.98
N GLY A 40 36.82 28.33 -25.51
CA GLY A 40 35.73 28.90 -26.32
C GLY A 40 34.76 27.85 -26.86
N VAL A 41 34.55 26.74 -26.13
CA VAL A 41 33.65 25.65 -26.55
C VAL A 41 32.44 25.52 -25.62
N ASP A 42 31.28 25.23 -26.19
CA ASP A 42 30.08 24.88 -25.43
C ASP A 42 30.08 23.40 -25.03
N LEU A 43 29.20 23.04 -24.08
CA LEU A 43 29.08 21.66 -23.60
C LEU A 43 28.62 20.68 -24.69
N TYR A 44 27.83 21.14 -25.68
CA TYR A 44 27.38 20.31 -26.80
C TYR A 44 28.54 19.90 -27.71
N ARG A 45 29.47 20.82 -27.97
CA ARG A 45 30.69 20.57 -28.73
C ARG A 45 31.65 19.68 -27.94
N ALA A 46 31.80 19.92 -26.64
CA ALA A 46 32.57 19.05 -25.77
C ALA A 46 32.01 17.61 -25.73
N GLU A 47 30.69 17.42 -25.70
CA GLU A 47 30.06 16.10 -25.79
C GLU A 47 30.38 15.38 -27.10
N ARG A 48 30.28 16.08 -28.24
CA ARG A 48 30.58 15.50 -29.55
C ARG A 48 32.02 15.04 -29.67
N ASP A 49 32.95 15.81 -29.13
CA ASP A 49 34.39 15.58 -29.27
C ASP A 49 34.91 14.54 -28.27
N THR A 50 34.44 14.60 -27.03
CA THR A 50 34.89 13.68 -25.95
C THR A 50 34.10 12.37 -25.91
N LYS A 51 32.92 12.32 -26.54
CA LYS A 51 31.93 11.23 -26.44
C LYS A 51 31.37 11.03 -25.02
N ILE A 52 31.54 12.03 -24.15
CA ILE A 52 30.94 12.05 -22.81
C ILE A 52 29.63 12.81 -22.90
N ARG A 53 28.53 12.21 -22.42
CA ARG A 53 27.20 12.84 -22.48
C ARG A 53 27.21 14.21 -21.80
N LEU A 54 26.48 15.18 -22.36
CA LEU A 54 26.42 16.57 -21.88
C LEU A 54 26.07 16.65 -20.39
N ARG A 55 25.11 15.85 -19.93
CA ARG A 55 24.73 15.79 -18.51
C ARG A 55 25.89 15.45 -17.58
N TYR A 56 26.82 14.60 -18.03
CA TYR A 56 27.98 14.21 -17.24
C TYR A 56 29.09 15.26 -17.30
N LEU A 57 29.24 15.97 -18.42
CA LEU A 57 30.16 17.10 -18.50
C LEU A 57 29.70 18.26 -17.60
N SER A 58 28.40 18.54 -17.56
CA SER A 58 27.80 19.49 -16.61
C SER A 58 28.09 19.05 -15.17
N ALA A 59 27.77 17.80 -14.82
CA ALA A 59 28.00 17.25 -13.48
C ALA A 59 29.48 17.33 -13.05
N LEU A 60 30.43 17.15 -13.97
CA LEU A 60 31.86 17.33 -13.68
C LEU A 60 32.26 18.78 -13.43
N GLU A 61 31.67 19.74 -14.15
CA GLU A 61 31.89 21.18 -13.93
C GLU A 61 31.22 21.67 -12.65
N ASP A 62 30.06 21.12 -12.31
CA ASP A 62 29.28 21.44 -11.10
C ASP A 62 29.82 20.75 -9.84
N GLY A 63 30.75 19.80 -9.97
CA GLY A 63 31.28 18.99 -8.87
C GLY A 63 30.29 17.95 -8.30
N ASP A 64 29.18 17.68 -9.01
CA ASP A 64 28.15 16.72 -8.63
C ASP A 64 28.50 15.30 -9.14
N TYR A 65 29.45 14.66 -8.47
CA TYR A 65 29.95 13.34 -8.87
C TYR A 65 28.94 12.20 -8.67
N ASP A 66 27.82 12.45 -7.98
CA ASP A 66 26.76 11.46 -7.70
C ASP A 66 25.82 11.24 -8.90
N GLU A 67 25.74 12.21 -9.84
CA GLU A 67 24.97 12.06 -11.09
C GLU A 67 25.67 11.13 -12.11
N LEU A 68 26.91 10.72 -11.84
CA LEU A 68 27.70 9.86 -12.72
C LEU A 68 27.29 8.38 -12.60
N PRO A 69 27.26 7.61 -13.72
CA PRO A 69 26.65 6.28 -13.76
C PRO A 69 27.36 5.22 -12.91
N ALA A 70 28.66 5.37 -12.63
CA ALA A 70 29.37 4.69 -11.54
C ALA A 70 30.68 5.43 -11.21
N PRO A 71 31.16 5.44 -9.94
CA PRO A 71 32.41 6.13 -9.54
C PRO A 71 33.66 5.70 -10.32
N VAL A 72 33.65 4.48 -10.85
CA VAL A 72 34.75 3.92 -11.66
C VAL A 72 34.92 4.69 -12.99
N TYR A 73 33.84 5.26 -13.52
CA TYR A 73 33.86 6.02 -14.78
C TYR A 73 34.27 7.49 -14.59
N THR A 74 34.10 8.06 -13.40
CA THR A 74 34.45 9.46 -13.06
C THR A 74 35.91 9.77 -13.39
N LYS A 75 36.82 8.88 -12.98
CA LYS A 75 38.26 9.00 -13.27
C LYS A 75 38.55 9.01 -14.78
N GLY A 76 37.82 8.18 -15.54
CA GLY A 76 37.96 8.09 -16.99
C GLY A 76 37.45 9.36 -17.70
N PHE A 77 36.30 9.88 -17.25
CA PHE A 77 35.72 11.10 -17.79
C PHE A 77 36.55 12.34 -17.45
N LEU A 78 37.01 12.50 -16.20
CA LEU A 78 37.90 13.59 -15.79
C LEU A 78 39.18 13.60 -16.62
N ARG A 79 39.81 12.44 -16.81
CA ARG A 79 41.03 12.33 -17.62
C ARG A 79 40.79 12.71 -19.08
N ASN A 80 39.77 12.14 -19.72
CA ASN A 80 39.45 12.44 -21.12
C ASN A 80 39.09 13.93 -21.30
N TYR A 81 38.34 14.49 -20.36
CA TYR A 81 37.94 15.88 -20.43
C TYR A 81 39.10 16.85 -20.15
N ALA A 82 39.99 16.56 -19.19
CA ALA A 82 41.21 17.32 -18.96
C ALA A 82 42.12 17.33 -20.20
N ILE A 83 42.33 16.17 -20.84
CA ILE A 83 43.07 16.06 -22.11
C ILE A 83 42.43 16.93 -23.18
N TYR A 84 41.10 16.85 -23.33
CA TYR A 84 40.38 17.67 -24.29
C TYR A 84 40.58 19.16 -24.00
N LEU A 85 40.50 19.59 -22.75
CA LEU A 85 40.64 21.00 -22.36
C LEU A 85 42.08 21.53 -22.36
N GLY A 86 43.07 20.67 -22.59
CA GLY A 86 44.50 21.03 -22.56
C GLY A 86 45.04 21.23 -21.14
N LEU A 87 44.40 20.60 -20.15
CA LEU A 87 44.84 20.56 -18.76
C LEU A 87 45.71 19.34 -18.50
N GLU A 88 46.60 19.43 -17.50
CA GLU A 88 47.42 18.28 -17.09
C GLU A 88 46.54 17.24 -16.39
N PRO A 89 46.36 16.03 -16.96
CA PRO A 89 45.32 15.11 -16.47
C PRO A 89 45.60 14.56 -15.07
N ASP A 90 46.87 14.36 -14.72
CA ASP A 90 47.23 13.81 -13.42
C ASP A 90 47.06 14.85 -12.28
N ASP A 91 47.26 16.15 -12.55
CA ASP A 91 46.95 17.24 -11.60
C ASP A 91 45.46 17.28 -11.25
N ILE A 92 44.60 17.22 -12.26
CA ILE A 92 43.14 17.22 -12.09
C ILE A 92 42.67 15.99 -11.31
N LEU A 93 43.27 14.82 -11.58
CA LEU A 93 42.93 13.59 -10.88
C LEU A 93 43.39 13.56 -9.42
N ASP A 94 44.56 14.14 -9.13
CA ASP A 94 45.06 14.22 -7.76
C ASP A 94 44.26 15.22 -6.93
N ARG A 95 43.95 16.39 -7.50
CA ARG A 95 43.06 17.37 -6.84
C ARG A 95 41.66 16.81 -6.57
N TRP A 96 41.11 16.04 -7.52
CA TRP A 96 39.82 15.36 -7.32
C TRP A 96 39.87 14.34 -6.18
N ARG A 97 40.98 13.59 -6.06
CA ARG A 97 41.17 12.63 -4.96
C ARG A 97 41.23 13.33 -3.60
N ASP A 98 41.96 14.44 -3.53
CA ASP A 98 42.07 15.24 -2.30
C ASP A 98 40.71 15.82 -1.89
N GLU A 99 39.93 16.34 -2.84
CA GLU A 99 38.55 16.81 -2.60
C GLU A 99 37.64 15.69 -2.07
N MET A 100 37.71 14.49 -2.66
CA MET A 100 36.92 13.33 -2.22
C MET A 100 37.30 12.84 -0.82
N GLU A 101 38.59 12.84 -0.49
CA GLU A 101 39.04 12.45 0.86
C GLU A 101 38.67 13.50 1.91
N GLN A 102 38.71 14.78 1.55
CA GLN A 102 38.24 15.88 2.41
C GLN A 102 36.73 15.79 2.67
N GLN A 103 35.92 15.52 1.65
CA GLN A 103 34.47 15.34 1.82
C GLN A 103 34.14 14.10 2.68
N ARG A 104 34.89 13.00 2.50
CA ARG A 104 34.76 11.80 3.34
C ARG A 104 35.16 12.07 4.79
N THR A 105 36.22 12.84 5.00
CA THR A 105 36.69 13.22 6.34
C THR A 105 35.74 14.21 7.02
N ALA A 106 35.23 15.21 6.30
CA ALA A 106 34.23 16.17 6.79
C ALA A 106 32.93 15.46 7.20
N THR A 107 32.48 14.47 6.42
CA THR A 107 31.32 13.64 6.78
C THR A 107 31.56 12.81 8.05
N ARG A 108 32.80 12.34 8.28
CA ARG A 108 33.16 11.60 9.50
C ARG A 108 33.32 12.49 10.74
N VAL A 109 33.70 13.76 10.56
CA VAL A 109 33.92 14.72 11.66
C VAL A 109 32.61 15.37 12.14
N ALA A 110 31.55 15.37 11.33
CA ALA A 110 30.23 15.90 11.70
C ALA A 110 29.45 15.05 12.74
N VAL A 111 30.02 13.93 13.21
CA VAL A 111 29.51 13.15 14.36
C VAL A 111 30.52 13.20 15.51
N ILE A 112 30.75 14.40 16.06
CA ILE A 112 31.46 14.59 17.33
C ILE A 112 30.57 15.43 18.24
N PRO A 113 29.86 14.85 19.24
CA PRO A 113 29.25 15.64 20.31
C PRO A 113 30.36 16.34 21.14
N PRO A 114 30.08 17.51 21.76
CA PRO A 114 31.09 18.34 22.41
C PRO A 114 31.88 17.61 23.52
N PRO A 115 33.11 18.06 23.84
CA PRO A 115 34.08 17.28 24.61
C PRO A 115 33.66 17.10 26.07
N MET A 116 33.51 15.85 26.50
CA MET A 116 33.53 15.44 27.90
C MET A 116 34.97 15.09 28.33
N PRO A 117 35.34 15.29 29.61
CA PRO A 117 36.71 15.12 30.07
C PRO A 117 37.13 13.65 30.03
N ILE A 118 38.43 13.45 29.78
CA ILE A 118 39.08 12.15 29.62
C ILE A 118 38.98 11.37 30.94
N VAL A 119 38.29 10.23 30.91
CA VAL A 119 38.37 9.17 31.92
C VAL A 119 38.96 7.93 31.25
N GLU A 120 40.01 7.40 31.85
CA GLU A 120 40.79 6.24 31.39
C GLU A 120 39.92 4.98 31.17
N PRO A 121 40.35 4.04 30.30
CA PRO A 121 39.51 2.93 29.87
C PRO A 121 39.44 1.84 30.95
N GLY A 122 38.42 1.94 31.81
CA GLY A 122 37.99 0.86 32.69
C GLY A 122 36.98 -0.05 31.98
N GLY A 123 37.33 -1.32 31.80
CA GLY A 123 36.46 -2.34 31.19
C GLY A 123 35.04 -2.30 31.78
N ARG A 124 34.05 -2.41 30.89
CA ARG A 124 32.61 -2.42 31.18
C ARG A 124 32.28 -3.30 32.40
N ARG A 125 32.22 -2.69 33.58
CA ARG A 125 31.46 -3.20 34.72
C ARG A 125 30.17 -2.38 34.74
N LEU A 126 29.02 -3.02 34.53
CA LEU A 126 27.73 -2.38 34.70
C LEU A 126 27.65 -1.90 36.16
N HIS A 127 27.83 -0.59 36.37
CA HIS A 127 27.55 0.03 37.66
C HIS A 127 26.04 0.14 37.81
N ILE A 128 25.46 -0.86 38.45
CA ILE A 128 24.06 -0.87 38.85
C ILE A 128 23.91 0.19 39.95
N THR A 129 23.55 1.41 39.54
CA THR A 129 23.18 2.47 40.47
C THR A 129 21.81 2.16 41.07
N PRO A 130 21.56 2.47 42.36
CA PRO A 130 20.25 2.23 42.99
C PRO A 130 19.09 2.87 42.22
N SER A 131 19.31 4.01 41.57
CA SER A 131 18.34 4.67 40.69
C SER A 131 17.97 3.85 39.46
N MET A 132 18.92 3.08 38.90
CA MET A 132 18.68 2.19 37.76
C MET A 132 17.91 0.93 38.17
N ILE A 133 18.11 0.43 39.39
CA ILE A 133 17.29 -0.65 39.97
C ILE A 133 15.86 -0.17 40.18
N VAL A 134 15.68 1.02 40.76
CA VAL A 134 14.35 1.61 40.99
C VAL A 134 13.64 1.88 39.67
N ALA A 135 14.32 2.47 38.69
CA ALA A 135 13.75 2.68 37.35
C ALA A 135 13.38 1.36 36.66
N GLY A 136 14.20 0.32 36.80
CA GLY A 136 13.91 -1.02 36.29
C GLY A 136 12.70 -1.67 36.97
N LEU A 137 12.59 -1.56 38.30
CA LEU A 137 11.44 -2.06 39.05
C LEU A 137 10.15 -1.34 38.68
N VAL A 138 10.19 -0.01 38.56
CA VAL A 138 9.03 0.79 38.12
C VAL A 138 8.64 0.40 36.70
N GLY A 139 9.60 0.26 35.79
CA GLY A 139 9.35 -0.21 34.43
C GLY A 139 8.70 -1.60 34.40
N LEU A 140 9.18 -2.53 35.22
CA LEU A 140 8.61 -3.88 35.34
C LEU A 140 7.18 -3.84 35.89
N VAL A 141 6.90 -3.02 36.91
CA VAL A 141 5.55 -2.83 37.45
C VAL A 141 4.60 -2.23 36.42
N VAL A 142 5.06 -1.24 35.65
CA VAL A 142 4.26 -0.64 34.56
C VAL A 142 3.96 -1.67 33.47
N ILE A 143 4.96 -2.47 33.05
CA ILE A 143 4.76 -3.53 32.06
C ILE A 143 3.79 -4.60 32.59
N ALA A 144 3.93 -5.02 33.85
CA ALA A 144 3.02 -5.97 34.48
C ALA A 144 1.59 -5.41 34.58
N PHE A 145 1.44 -4.13 34.91
CA PHE A 145 0.15 -3.45 34.98
C PHE A 145 -0.51 -3.35 33.59
N VAL A 146 0.22 -2.88 32.58
CA VAL A 146 -0.28 -2.80 31.19
C VAL A 146 -0.61 -4.19 30.65
N GLY A 147 0.24 -5.19 30.93
CA GLY A 147 -0.01 -6.58 30.56
C GLY A 147 -1.25 -7.15 31.25
N TYR A 148 -1.43 -6.86 32.54
CA TYR A 148 -2.62 -7.25 33.30
C TYR A 148 -3.89 -6.62 32.71
N ILE A 149 -3.87 -5.30 32.46
CA ILE A 149 -4.99 -4.59 31.83
C ILE A 149 -5.27 -5.15 30.43
N GLY A 150 -4.24 -5.45 29.63
CA GLY A 150 -4.39 -6.04 28.30
C GLY A 150 -5.03 -7.43 28.35
N ILE A 151 -4.56 -8.32 29.24
CA ILE A 151 -5.14 -9.64 29.45
C ILE A 151 -6.58 -9.52 29.97
N GLN A 152 -6.84 -8.60 30.89
CA GLN A 152 -8.17 -8.38 31.43
C GLN A 152 -9.12 -7.86 30.34
N LEU A 153 -8.67 -6.94 29.48
CA LEU A 153 -9.44 -6.43 28.34
C LEU A 153 -9.73 -7.53 27.29
N LEU A 154 -8.76 -8.41 27.03
CA LEU A 154 -8.95 -9.54 26.12
C LEU A 154 -9.92 -10.60 26.69
N ARG A 155 -9.93 -10.83 28.01
CA ARG A 155 -10.94 -11.69 28.66
C ARG A 155 -12.37 -11.13 28.54
N PHE A 156 -12.53 -9.79 28.48
CA PHE A 156 -13.81 -9.16 28.18
C PHE A 156 -14.19 -9.17 26.68
N ALA A 157 -13.27 -9.59 25.80
CA ALA A 157 -13.50 -9.67 24.36
C ALA A 157 -13.87 -11.08 23.87
N GLU A 158 -13.92 -12.07 24.75
CA GLU A 158 -14.34 -13.43 24.42
C GLU A 158 -15.86 -13.42 24.13
N VAL A 159 -16.23 -13.73 22.89
CA VAL A 159 -17.63 -13.73 22.45
C VAL A 159 -18.34 -14.87 23.15
N THR A 160 -19.45 -14.58 23.85
CA THR A 160 -20.27 -15.59 24.50
C THR A 160 -20.58 -16.71 23.51
N PRO A 161 -20.14 -17.96 23.78
CA PRO A 161 -20.44 -19.06 22.89
C PRO A 161 -21.95 -19.19 22.78
N ASN A 162 -22.44 -19.48 21.57
CA ASN A 162 -23.84 -19.79 21.34
C ASN A 162 -23.84 -21.01 20.43
N ARG A 163 -24.37 -22.12 20.92
CA ARG A 163 -24.43 -23.38 20.20
C ARG A 163 -25.74 -24.07 20.51
N VAL A 164 -26.48 -24.48 19.49
CA VAL A 164 -27.67 -25.30 19.64
C VAL A 164 -27.25 -26.77 19.62
N THR A 165 -27.67 -27.54 20.60
CA THR A 165 -27.37 -28.98 20.76
C THR A 165 -28.56 -29.86 20.43
N ASN A 166 -29.78 -29.35 20.60
CA ASN A 166 -31.01 -30.02 20.17
C ASN A 166 -31.98 -29.00 19.55
N PRO A 167 -32.50 -29.23 18.33
CA PRO A 167 -32.12 -30.30 17.40
C PRO A 167 -30.64 -30.20 16.97
N ALA A 168 -29.98 -31.34 16.77
CA ALA A 168 -28.55 -31.38 16.39
C ALA A 168 -28.29 -30.88 14.96
N ASP A 169 -29.32 -30.94 14.11
CA ASP A 169 -29.31 -30.45 12.74
C ASP A 169 -30.17 -29.19 12.60
N VAL A 170 -29.73 -28.25 11.76
CA VAL A 170 -30.43 -26.98 11.46
C VAL A 170 -31.80 -27.21 10.82
N PHE A 171 -32.03 -28.41 10.26
CA PHE A 171 -33.30 -28.86 9.71
C PHE A 171 -33.79 -30.11 10.45
N SER A 172 -34.88 -29.99 11.20
CA SER A 172 -35.51 -31.13 11.87
C SER A 172 -36.95 -31.29 11.40
N GLN A 173 -37.32 -32.50 10.98
CA GLN A 173 -38.73 -32.86 10.79
C GLN A 173 -39.27 -33.46 12.08
N VAL A 174 -40.29 -32.81 12.63
CA VAL A 174 -40.88 -33.19 13.91
C VAL A 174 -42.38 -33.29 13.73
N ASP A 175 -42.95 -34.45 14.03
CA ASP A 175 -44.40 -34.67 14.02
C ASP A 175 -44.96 -34.47 15.43
N ALA A 176 -44.81 -33.25 15.96
CA ALA A 176 -45.27 -32.85 17.29
C ALA A 176 -45.70 -31.38 17.31
N ALA A 177 -46.53 -31.00 18.29
CA ALA A 177 -47.02 -29.62 18.46
C ALA A 177 -46.04 -28.71 19.21
N SER A 178 -45.01 -29.27 19.84
CA SER A 178 -43.94 -28.56 20.53
C SER A 178 -42.63 -29.34 20.42
N ILE A 179 -41.51 -28.65 20.65
CA ILE A 179 -40.18 -29.26 20.76
C ILE A 179 -39.34 -28.53 21.81
N THR A 180 -38.50 -29.27 22.53
CA THR A 180 -37.48 -28.70 23.41
C THR A 180 -36.23 -28.35 22.62
N ILE A 181 -35.97 -27.06 22.43
CA ILE A 181 -34.68 -26.57 21.93
C ILE A 181 -33.70 -26.58 23.10
N ALA A 182 -32.51 -27.14 22.90
CA ALA A 182 -31.43 -27.15 23.88
C ALA A 182 -30.16 -26.58 23.26
N GLY A 183 -29.32 -25.97 24.10
CA GLY A 183 -28.04 -25.44 23.66
C GLY A 183 -27.06 -25.18 24.81
N GLU A 184 -25.90 -24.69 24.42
CA GLU A 184 -24.81 -24.27 25.28
C GLU A 184 -24.52 -22.79 25.01
N SER A 185 -24.34 -22.03 26.08
CA SER A 185 -23.92 -20.64 26.05
C SER A 185 -23.01 -20.30 27.24
N GLY A 186 -22.65 -19.02 27.42
CA GLY A 186 -21.94 -18.60 28.63
C GLY A 186 -22.76 -18.87 29.89
N PRO A 187 -22.14 -19.26 31.03
CA PRO A 187 -22.83 -19.41 32.31
C PRO A 187 -23.65 -18.17 32.68
N GLY A 188 -24.93 -18.35 33.01
CA GLY A 188 -25.84 -17.26 33.35
C GLY A 188 -26.30 -16.38 32.17
N ALA A 189 -25.90 -16.67 30.93
CA ALA A 189 -26.30 -15.88 29.77
C ALA A 189 -27.82 -15.90 29.55
N ARG A 190 -28.38 -14.75 29.13
CA ARG A 190 -29.79 -14.62 28.76
C ARG A 190 -29.96 -15.03 27.31
N VAL A 191 -30.65 -16.14 27.05
CA VAL A 191 -30.91 -16.68 25.73
C VAL A 191 -32.31 -16.30 25.30
N GLN A 192 -32.40 -15.50 24.25
CA GLN A 192 -33.65 -15.08 23.63
C GLN A 192 -33.89 -15.88 22.35
N ILE A 193 -35.04 -16.55 22.28
CA ILE A 193 -35.46 -17.37 21.13
C ILE A 193 -36.69 -16.70 20.52
N THR A 194 -36.57 -16.25 19.28
CA THR A 194 -37.66 -15.62 18.54
C THR A 194 -38.17 -16.58 17.48
N GLY A 195 -39.40 -17.05 17.63
CA GLY A 195 -40.10 -17.94 16.70
C GLY A 195 -41.00 -17.20 15.71
N PRO A 196 -41.74 -17.95 14.88
CA PRO A 196 -42.65 -17.38 13.89
C PRO A 196 -43.79 -16.58 14.53
N GLY A 197 -44.16 -15.45 13.91
CA GLY A 197 -45.20 -14.56 14.43
C GLY A 197 -44.78 -13.75 15.67
N ASP A 198 -43.49 -13.41 15.77
CA ASP A 198 -42.88 -12.65 16.88
C ASP A 198 -43.05 -13.29 18.27
N GLN A 199 -43.26 -14.61 18.33
CA GLN A 199 -43.27 -15.33 19.59
C GLN A 199 -41.87 -15.35 20.20
N ALA A 200 -41.71 -14.72 21.36
CA ALA A 200 -40.44 -14.66 22.06
C ALA A 200 -40.43 -15.55 23.29
N TYR A 201 -39.35 -16.31 23.46
CA TYR A 201 -39.04 -17.08 24.66
C TYR A 201 -37.72 -16.57 25.23
N ASP A 202 -37.66 -16.38 26.55
CA ASP A 202 -36.47 -15.95 27.26
C ASP A 202 -36.11 -17.00 28.31
N VAL A 203 -34.89 -17.54 28.21
CA VAL A 203 -34.34 -18.53 29.15
C VAL A 203 -32.97 -18.06 29.65
N ILE A 204 -32.63 -18.41 30.88
CA ILE A 204 -31.30 -18.13 31.46
C ILE A 204 -30.51 -19.44 31.45
N ALA A 205 -29.28 -19.40 30.94
CA ALA A 205 -28.39 -20.55 30.96
C ALA A 205 -27.97 -20.87 32.40
N HIS A 206 -27.90 -22.17 32.71
CA HIS A 206 -27.46 -22.67 34.02
C HIS A 206 -25.98 -22.33 34.27
N ASP A 207 -25.51 -22.61 35.48
CA ASP A 207 -24.12 -22.36 35.89
C ASP A 207 -23.09 -23.16 35.06
N ASP A 208 -23.52 -24.26 34.44
CA ASP A 208 -22.71 -25.07 33.51
C ASP A 208 -22.79 -24.57 32.05
N GLY A 209 -23.53 -23.50 31.78
CA GLY A 209 -23.73 -22.91 30.46
C GLY A 209 -24.85 -23.56 29.63
N THR A 210 -25.49 -24.61 30.11
CA THR A 210 -26.56 -25.30 29.37
C THR A 210 -27.91 -24.61 29.52
N TRP A 211 -28.75 -24.67 28.49
CA TRP A 211 -30.11 -24.13 28.52
C TRP A 211 -31.06 -25.01 27.72
N THR A 212 -32.32 -25.03 28.12
CA THR A 212 -33.40 -25.74 27.43
C THR A 212 -34.67 -24.90 27.44
N GLN A 213 -35.39 -24.89 26.32
CA GLN A 213 -36.65 -24.17 26.19
C GLN A 213 -37.61 -24.96 25.32
N GLU A 214 -38.81 -25.22 25.82
CA GLU A 214 -39.90 -25.77 25.02
C GLU A 214 -40.55 -24.65 24.20
N VAL A 215 -40.65 -24.87 22.89
CA VAL A 215 -41.28 -23.94 21.95
C VAL A 215 -42.43 -24.61 21.23
N ASN A 216 -43.45 -23.83 20.90
CA ASN A 216 -44.60 -24.32 20.16
C ASN A 216 -44.29 -24.34 18.66
N LEU A 217 -44.82 -25.34 17.96
CA LEU A 217 -44.67 -25.48 16.52
C LEU A 217 -46.02 -25.30 15.83
N ALA A 218 -46.03 -24.47 14.78
CA ALA A 218 -47.10 -24.43 13.81
C ALA A 218 -46.87 -25.49 12.73
N ARG A 219 -47.92 -25.87 12.00
CA ARG A 219 -47.77 -26.77 10.83
C ARG A 219 -46.96 -26.06 9.74
N GLY A 220 -46.08 -26.80 9.06
CA GLY A 220 -45.17 -26.26 8.05
C GLY A 220 -43.83 -25.79 8.65
N GLN A 221 -43.23 -24.79 8.02
CA GLN A 221 -41.90 -24.28 8.38
C GLN A 221 -41.96 -23.35 9.61
N ASN A 222 -41.16 -23.63 10.63
CA ASN A 222 -40.99 -22.80 11.83
C ASN A 222 -39.53 -22.36 11.91
N ASP A 223 -39.26 -21.08 11.70
CA ASP A 223 -37.93 -20.52 11.87
C ASP A 223 -37.77 -19.92 13.27
N PHE A 224 -36.74 -20.34 14.00
CA PHE A 224 -36.39 -19.82 15.32
C PHE A 224 -35.01 -19.15 15.25
N THR A 225 -34.93 -17.92 15.74
CA THR A 225 -33.67 -17.17 15.87
C THR A 225 -33.26 -17.11 17.33
N ILE A 226 -32.07 -17.63 17.65
CA ILE A 226 -31.52 -17.74 18.99
C ILE A 226 -30.35 -16.76 19.15
N VAL A 227 -30.44 -15.89 20.13
CA VAL A 227 -29.39 -14.94 20.52
C VAL A 227 -29.10 -15.10 22.00
N ALA A 228 -27.84 -15.34 22.35
CA ALA A 228 -27.39 -15.40 23.74
C ALA A 228 -26.73 -14.08 24.12
N THR A 229 -27.13 -13.49 25.25
CA THR A 229 -26.57 -12.24 25.77
C THR A 229 -25.83 -12.52 27.07
N ASP A 230 -24.57 -12.10 27.12
CA ASP A 230 -23.72 -12.29 28.29
C ASP A 230 -24.28 -11.60 29.54
N ALA A 231 -24.27 -12.29 30.69
CA ALA A 231 -24.80 -11.74 31.94
C ALA A 231 -23.99 -10.58 32.51
N VAL A 232 -22.69 -10.52 32.21
CA VAL A 232 -21.75 -9.55 32.81
C VAL A 232 -21.50 -8.39 31.86
N THR A 233 -21.23 -8.69 30.59
CA THR A 233 -20.87 -7.70 29.58
C THR A 233 -22.07 -7.14 28.81
N GLY A 234 -23.22 -7.80 28.86
CA GLY A 234 -24.43 -7.41 28.11
C GLY A 234 -24.30 -7.53 26.59
N ARG A 235 -23.23 -8.19 26.10
CA ARG A 235 -22.99 -8.35 24.66
C ARG A 235 -23.79 -9.53 24.12
N ALA A 236 -24.44 -9.31 22.98
CA ALA A 236 -25.14 -10.35 22.24
C ALA A 236 -24.16 -11.19 21.40
N SER A 237 -24.42 -12.49 21.34
CA SER A 237 -23.73 -13.44 20.48
C SER A 237 -24.20 -13.32 19.02
N LYS A 238 -23.53 -14.03 18.12
CA LYS A 238 -24.02 -14.18 16.75
C LYS A 238 -25.35 -14.94 16.77
N ALA A 239 -26.35 -14.40 16.08
CA ALA A 239 -27.65 -15.04 15.94
C ALA A 239 -27.52 -16.38 15.20
N ILE A 240 -28.17 -17.41 15.74
CA ILE A 240 -28.29 -18.73 15.12
C ILE A 240 -29.74 -18.92 14.72
N THR A 241 -29.99 -19.26 13.46
CA THR A 241 -31.33 -19.57 12.98
C THR A 241 -31.45 -21.08 12.78
N ILE A 242 -32.49 -21.70 13.37
CA ILE A 242 -32.86 -23.09 13.14
C ILE A 242 -34.24 -23.16 12.49
N THR A 243 -34.44 -24.12 11.60
CA THR A 243 -35.70 -24.30 10.88
C THR A 243 -36.28 -25.69 11.19
N ILE A 244 -37.47 -25.71 11.75
CA ILE A 244 -38.18 -26.94 12.15
C ILE A 244 -39.43 -27.09 11.28
N ASN A 245 -39.49 -28.16 10.50
CA ASN A 245 -40.60 -28.41 9.59
C ASN A 245 -41.55 -29.46 10.17
N VAL A 246 -42.79 -29.07 10.45
CA VAL A 246 -43.84 -29.99 10.89
C VAL A 246 -44.66 -30.43 9.68
N PRO A 247 -44.65 -31.73 9.31
CA PRO A 247 -45.37 -32.21 8.14
C PRO A 247 -46.87 -31.96 8.27
N LEU A 248 -47.53 -31.65 7.14
CA LEU A 248 -48.98 -31.62 7.06
C LEU A 248 -49.50 -33.07 7.23
N PRO A 249 -50.67 -33.26 7.85
CA PRO A 249 -51.21 -34.60 8.06
C PRO A 249 -51.46 -35.24 6.69
N SER A 250 -50.83 -36.38 6.44
CA SER A 250 -51.09 -37.17 5.24
C SER A 250 -52.59 -37.50 5.18
N PRO A 251 -53.30 -37.21 4.08
CA PRO A 251 -54.66 -37.69 3.93
C PRO A 251 -54.64 -39.24 3.96
N SER A 252 -55.58 -39.85 4.69
CA SER A 252 -55.76 -41.30 4.70
C SER A 252 -55.88 -41.84 3.26
N PRO A 253 -55.39 -43.06 2.96
CA PRO A 253 -55.50 -43.65 1.64
C PRO A 253 -56.95 -44.05 1.40
N GLY A 254 -57.73 -43.13 0.85
CA GLY A 254 -59.13 -43.32 0.50
C GLY A 254 -59.50 -42.37 -0.62
N LEU A 255 -59.80 -42.97 -1.77
CA LEU A 255 -60.36 -42.38 -2.98
C LEU A 255 -59.40 -41.58 -3.85
N SER A 256 -59.15 -42.17 -5.02
CA SER A 256 -58.62 -41.59 -6.24
C SER A 256 -59.00 -40.12 -6.43
N ALA A 257 -58.07 -39.23 -6.10
CA ALA A 257 -57.99 -37.92 -6.70
C ALA A 257 -56.58 -37.82 -7.28
N THR A 258 -56.50 -37.85 -8.61
CA THR A 258 -55.30 -37.47 -9.35
C THR A 258 -54.79 -36.15 -8.77
N PRO A 259 -53.57 -36.06 -8.22
CA PRO A 259 -53.04 -34.78 -7.82
C PRO A 259 -52.85 -33.96 -9.10
N SER A 260 -53.66 -32.92 -9.27
CA SER A 260 -53.25 -31.79 -10.08
C SER A 260 -52.06 -31.18 -9.35
N ALA A 261 -50.87 -31.69 -9.64
CA ALA A 261 -49.64 -30.99 -9.37
C ALA A 261 -49.82 -29.61 -10.00
N GLY A 262 -49.92 -28.57 -9.16
CA GLY A 262 -49.67 -27.22 -9.62
C GLY A 262 -48.36 -27.23 -10.42
N PRO A 263 -48.26 -26.43 -11.49
CA PRO A 263 -47.11 -26.48 -12.38
C PRO A 263 -45.81 -26.42 -11.58
N PRO A 264 -44.82 -27.29 -11.86
CA PRO A 264 -43.57 -27.31 -11.12
C PRO A 264 -42.94 -25.91 -11.14
N ILE A 265 -42.71 -25.34 -9.96
CA ILE A 265 -42.02 -24.05 -9.82
C ILE A 265 -40.58 -24.28 -10.27
N THR A 266 -40.28 -23.90 -11.51
CA THR A 266 -38.95 -24.11 -12.10
C THR A 266 -38.01 -23.05 -11.53
N LEU A 267 -36.77 -23.45 -11.22
CA LEU A 267 -35.74 -22.48 -10.83
C LEU A 267 -35.47 -21.51 -11.99
N THR A 268 -35.64 -20.22 -11.73
CA THR A 268 -35.39 -19.14 -12.68
C THR A 268 -34.39 -18.15 -12.08
N LEU A 269 -33.53 -17.59 -12.93
CA LEU A 269 -32.59 -16.53 -12.57
C LEU A 269 -32.56 -15.50 -13.70
N SER A 270 -32.93 -14.27 -13.37
CA SER A 270 -32.90 -13.11 -14.27
C SER A 270 -32.05 -12.02 -13.66
N LEU A 271 -31.12 -11.46 -14.44
CA LEU A 271 -30.28 -10.34 -14.03
C LEU A 271 -30.85 -9.04 -14.57
N THR A 272 -31.00 -8.05 -13.70
CA THR A 272 -31.36 -6.67 -14.07
C THR A 272 -30.11 -5.80 -14.19
N SER A 273 -29.04 -6.14 -13.44
CA SER A 273 -27.74 -5.47 -13.48
C SER A 273 -26.63 -6.43 -13.03
N PRO A 274 -25.40 -6.34 -13.57
CA PRO A 274 -25.01 -5.51 -14.70
C PRO A 274 -25.50 -6.10 -16.03
N SER A 275 -25.71 -5.25 -17.05
CA SER A 275 -25.93 -5.70 -18.43
C SER A 275 -24.63 -6.26 -19.01
N ASP A 276 -24.73 -7.22 -19.93
CA ASP A 276 -23.56 -7.72 -20.65
C ASP A 276 -22.89 -6.59 -21.43
N GLY A 277 -21.57 -6.44 -21.28
CA GLY A 277 -20.78 -5.36 -21.84
C GLY A 277 -20.80 -4.03 -21.06
N LEU A 278 -21.30 -4.00 -19.81
CA LEU A 278 -21.29 -2.78 -19.00
C LEU A 278 -19.88 -2.20 -18.88
N VAL A 279 -19.74 -0.90 -19.15
CA VAL A 279 -18.49 -0.14 -18.94
C VAL A 279 -18.66 0.75 -17.71
N SER A 280 -17.80 0.60 -16.71
CA SER A 280 -17.77 1.39 -15.48
C SER A 280 -16.43 2.12 -15.35
N THR A 281 -16.45 3.35 -14.85
CA THR A 281 -15.26 4.18 -14.60
C THR A 281 -14.90 4.30 -13.12
N ASP A 282 -15.82 3.93 -12.23
CA ASP A 282 -15.68 3.99 -10.77
C ASP A 282 -15.39 2.63 -10.12
N GLY A 283 -15.50 1.54 -10.89
CA GLY A 283 -15.31 0.16 -10.42
C GLY A 283 -16.41 -0.35 -9.50
N VAL A 284 -17.50 0.40 -9.32
CA VAL A 284 -18.61 0.04 -8.42
C VAL A 284 -19.73 -0.62 -9.23
N ILE A 285 -19.87 -1.94 -9.08
CA ILE A 285 -20.81 -2.73 -9.87
C ILE A 285 -21.90 -3.31 -8.97
N VAL A 286 -23.15 -2.99 -9.29
CA VAL A 286 -24.31 -3.56 -8.61
C VAL A 286 -24.77 -4.80 -9.36
N VAL A 287 -24.74 -5.95 -8.68
CA VAL A 287 -25.30 -7.21 -9.16
C VAL A 287 -26.70 -7.37 -8.57
N ALA A 288 -27.71 -7.26 -9.43
CA ALA A 288 -29.11 -7.28 -9.02
C ALA A 288 -29.99 -8.05 -10.02
N GLY A 289 -31.08 -8.62 -9.53
CA GLY A 289 -31.97 -9.43 -10.33
C GLY A 289 -33.10 -10.07 -9.53
N THR A 290 -33.75 -11.06 -10.15
CA THR A 290 -34.80 -11.88 -9.52
C THR A 290 -34.48 -13.36 -9.69
N THR A 291 -34.82 -14.15 -8.67
CA THR A 291 -34.66 -15.61 -8.67
C THR A 291 -35.82 -16.29 -7.97
N THR A 292 -36.15 -17.52 -8.38
CA THR A 292 -37.06 -18.39 -7.60
C THR A 292 -36.29 -19.32 -6.64
N GLY A 293 -34.95 -19.22 -6.61
CA GLY A 293 -34.09 -19.99 -5.72
C GLY A 293 -33.89 -19.36 -4.34
N GLY A 294 -33.42 -20.16 -3.38
CA GLY A 294 -33.22 -19.73 -1.99
C GLY A 294 -31.81 -19.23 -1.67
N ARG A 295 -30.84 -19.44 -2.58
CA ARG A 295 -29.45 -18.98 -2.43
C ARG A 295 -28.88 -18.51 -3.76
N ILE A 296 -28.05 -17.47 -3.71
CA ILE A 296 -27.31 -16.96 -4.86
C ILE A 296 -25.83 -16.88 -4.49
N ASN A 297 -24.97 -17.36 -5.39
CA ASN A 297 -23.53 -17.19 -5.28
C ASN A 297 -23.03 -16.35 -6.47
N VAL A 298 -22.22 -15.33 -6.19
CA VAL A 298 -21.58 -14.49 -7.20
C VAL A 298 -20.08 -14.76 -7.19
N THR A 299 -19.52 -15.09 -8.34
CA THR A 299 -18.07 -15.18 -8.55
C THR A 299 -17.66 -14.29 -9.72
N SER A 300 -16.38 -13.91 -9.76
CA SER A 300 -15.83 -13.17 -10.87
C SER A 300 -14.48 -13.72 -11.31
N THR A 301 -14.18 -13.56 -12.59
CA THR A 301 -12.95 -14.05 -13.23
C THR A 301 -12.34 -12.92 -14.06
N TYR A 302 -11.07 -12.63 -13.83
CA TYR A 302 -10.33 -11.63 -14.60
C TYR A 302 -10.05 -12.15 -16.02
N LEU A 303 -10.48 -11.41 -17.04
CA LEU A 303 -10.33 -11.77 -18.45
C LEU A 303 -9.18 -11.04 -19.16
N GLY A 304 -8.64 -9.97 -18.58
CA GLY A 304 -7.57 -9.18 -19.21
C GLY A 304 -7.73 -7.68 -19.04
N THR A 305 -6.86 -6.90 -19.69
CA THR A 305 -6.94 -5.43 -19.68
C THR A 305 -8.17 -4.94 -20.48
N PRO A 306 -8.65 -3.71 -20.23
CA PRO A 306 -9.84 -3.17 -20.92
C PRO A 306 -9.75 -3.18 -22.45
N ASP A 307 -8.53 -3.13 -23.01
CA ASP A 307 -8.24 -3.08 -24.45
C ASP A 307 -7.99 -4.46 -25.09
N SER A 308 -8.12 -5.57 -24.37
CA SER A 308 -7.90 -6.89 -24.96
C SER A 308 -9.09 -7.32 -25.83
N THR A 309 -8.94 -7.20 -27.16
CA THR A 309 -9.80 -7.85 -28.16
C THR A 309 -9.84 -9.36 -27.91
N PRO A 310 -10.97 -10.07 -28.05
CA PRO A 310 -11.01 -11.52 -27.84
C PRO A 310 -10.03 -12.21 -28.79
N ALA A 311 -9.04 -12.91 -28.24
CA ALA A 311 -8.20 -13.79 -29.05
C ALA A 311 -9.08 -14.92 -29.61
N PRO A 312 -9.01 -15.23 -30.92
CA PRO A 312 -9.72 -16.38 -31.46
C PRO A 312 -9.18 -17.66 -30.83
N SER A 313 -10.09 -18.54 -30.43
CA SER A 313 -9.79 -19.87 -29.88
C SER A 313 -8.89 -20.66 -30.83
N SER A 314 -7.60 -20.75 -30.52
CA SER A 314 -6.69 -21.71 -31.17
C SER A 314 -6.44 -22.90 -30.25
N SER A 315 -6.66 -24.09 -30.81
CA SER A 315 -6.43 -25.44 -30.29
C SER A 315 -5.16 -25.63 -29.43
N PRO A 316 -5.13 -26.65 -28.54
CA PRO A 316 -4.04 -26.82 -27.59
C PRO A 316 -2.75 -27.26 -28.29
N SER A 317 -1.72 -26.40 -28.22
CA SER A 317 -0.35 -26.77 -28.57
C SER A 317 0.41 -27.22 -27.31
N THR A 318 0.92 -28.44 -27.35
CA THR A 318 1.78 -29.08 -26.34
C THR A 318 2.98 -28.19 -25.96
N PRO A 319 3.34 -28.02 -24.67
CA PRO A 319 4.50 -27.19 -24.31
C PRO A 319 5.81 -27.94 -24.57
N ALA A 320 6.77 -27.26 -25.20
CA ALA A 320 8.16 -27.71 -25.26
C ALA A 320 8.84 -27.48 -23.88
N PRO A 321 9.69 -28.40 -23.39
CA PRO A 321 10.35 -28.24 -22.10
C PRO A 321 11.57 -27.31 -22.21
N GLY A 322 11.67 -26.32 -21.32
CA GLY A 322 12.98 -25.73 -20.98
C GLY A 322 13.16 -24.21 -21.08
N SER A 323 12.15 -23.37 -20.86
CA SER A 323 12.37 -21.93 -20.67
C SER A 323 11.89 -21.48 -19.28
N PRO A 324 12.70 -20.78 -18.46
CA PRO A 324 12.23 -20.17 -17.23
C PRO A 324 11.24 -19.05 -17.59
N GLY A 325 9.97 -19.24 -17.27
CA GLY A 325 8.91 -18.28 -17.60
C GLY A 325 9.14 -16.92 -16.91
N PRO A 326 8.74 -15.80 -17.55
CA PRO A 326 8.74 -14.51 -16.89
C PRO A 326 7.85 -14.58 -15.65
N THR A 327 8.36 -14.08 -14.53
CA THR A 327 7.63 -13.92 -13.26
C THR A 327 6.48 -12.94 -13.48
N GLY A 328 5.34 -13.43 -13.97
CA GLY A 328 4.13 -12.63 -14.13
C GLY A 328 3.58 -12.22 -12.77
N THR A 329 3.27 -10.94 -12.61
CA THR A 329 2.41 -10.46 -11.52
C THR A 329 1.16 -11.33 -11.45
N PRO A 330 0.77 -11.88 -10.29
CA PRO A 330 -0.43 -12.70 -10.18
C PRO A 330 -1.66 -11.90 -10.64
N ALA A 331 -2.55 -12.55 -11.40
CA ALA A 331 -3.79 -11.94 -11.85
C ALA A 331 -4.63 -11.48 -10.64
N PRO A 332 -5.31 -10.32 -10.72
CA PRO A 332 -6.12 -9.82 -9.62
C PRO A 332 -7.25 -10.82 -9.30
N ILE A 333 -7.48 -11.04 -8.01
CA ILE A 333 -8.59 -11.87 -7.51
C ILE A 333 -9.83 -10.99 -7.49
N GLY A 334 -10.83 -11.36 -8.28
CA GLY A 334 -12.07 -10.59 -8.36
C GLY A 334 -12.97 -10.76 -7.13
N PRO A 335 -13.86 -9.78 -6.87
CA PRO A 335 -14.81 -9.86 -5.76
C PRO A 335 -15.86 -10.96 -5.99
N GLY A 336 -16.37 -11.54 -4.91
CA GLY A 336 -17.41 -12.58 -4.94
C GLY A 336 -18.02 -12.82 -3.57
N GLY A 337 -19.14 -13.54 -3.52
CA GLY A 337 -19.79 -13.92 -2.28
C GLY A 337 -21.26 -14.30 -2.45
N ASP A 338 -21.84 -14.80 -1.36
CA ASP A 338 -23.25 -15.18 -1.33
C ASP A 338 -24.17 -13.97 -1.18
N VAL A 339 -25.34 -14.05 -1.81
CA VAL A 339 -26.40 -13.02 -1.76
C VAL A 339 -27.71 -13.71 -1.40
N ALA A 340 -28.36 -13.22 -0.34
CA ALA A 340 -29.68 -13.71 0.07
C ALA A 340 -30.77 -13.02 -0.76
N PRO A 341 -31.66 -13.76 -1.44
CA PRO A 341 -32.85 -13.18 -2.07
C PRO A 341 -33.80 -12.63 -1.01
N GLY A 342 -34.35 -11.44 -1.28
CA GLY A 342 -35.39 -10.80 -0.48
C GLY A 342 -36.80 -11.24 -0.87
N ILE A 343 -37.79 -10.46 -0.43
CA ILE A 343 -39.21 -10.70 -0.71
C ILE A 343 -39.44 -10.74 -2.24
N ALA A 344 -40.23 -11.71 -2.70
CA ALA A 344 -40.48 -11.98 -4.13
C ALA A 344 -39.23 -12.40 -4.94
N GLY A 345 -38.14 -12.81 -4.28
CA GLY A 345 -36.94 -13.34 -4.95
C GLY A 345 -36.01 -12.28 -5.52
N ALA A 346 -36.23 -11.00 -5.20
CA ALA A 346 -35.37 -9.90 -5.64
C ALA A 346 -34.05 -9.88 -4.85
N PHE A 347 -32.93 -9.60 -5.51
CA PHE A 347 -31.63 -9.46 -4.86
C PHE A 347 -30.84 -8.27 -5.44
N SER A 348 -29.98 -7.68 -4.62
CA SER A 348 -29.07 -6.61 -5.03
C SER A 348 -27.87 -6.56 -4.08
N ARG A 349 -26.66 -6.54 -4.63
CA ARG A 349 -25.42 -6.34 -3.86
C ARG A 349 -24.37 -5.61 -4.69
N THR A 350 -23.66 -4.70 -4.05
CA THR A 350 -22.56 -3.95 -4.66
C THR A 350 -21.23 -4.67 -4.49
N PHE A 351 -20.42 -4.68 -5.54
CA PHE A 351 -19.07 -5.23 -5.59
C PHE A 351 -18.10 -4.22 -6.20
N ASN A 352 -16.90 -4.14 -5.65
CA ASN A 352 -15.85 -3.24 -6.11
C ASN A 352 -14.83 -4.03 -6.94
N PHE A 353 -14.62 -3.61 -8.17
CA PHE A 353 -13.73 -4.26 -9.13
C PHE A 353 -12.54 -3.36 -9.44
N ASP A 354 -11.36 -3.97 -9.54
CA ASP A 354 -10.18 -3.29 -10.08
C ASP A 354 -10.31 -3.06 -11.60
N PRO A 355 -9.59 -2.09 -12.17
CA PRO A 355 -9.57 -1.85 -13.62
C PRO A 355 -9.23 -3.13 -14.41
N GLY A 356 -10.04 -3.43 -15.42
CA GLY A 356 -9.92 -4.65 -16.21
C GLY A 356 -11.23 -5.11 -16.84
N ARG A 357 -11.13 -6.16 -17.65
CA ARG A 357 -12.26 -6.89 -18.19
C ARG A 357 -12.54 -8.09 -17.29
N TRP A 358 -13.79 -8.23 -16.85
CA TRP A 358 -14.19 -9.26 -15.89
C TRP A 358 -15.39 -10.05 -16.42
N GLN A 359 -15.39 -11.35 -16.15
CA GLN A 359 -16.59 -12.19 -16.27
C GLN A 359 -17.22 -12.35 -14.90
N VAL A 360 -18.46 -11.92 -14.74
CA VAL A 360 -19.24 -12.12 -13.51
C VAL A 360 -20.18 -13.31 -13.73
N THR A 361 -20.08 -14.32 -12.87
CA THR A 361 -20.95 -15.51 -12.88
C THR A 361 -21.85 -15.47 -11.66
N VAL A 362 -23.16 -15.48 -11.88
CA VAL A 362 -24.20 -15.51 -10.84
C VAL A 362 -24.90 -16.85 -10.91
N VAL A 363 -24.89 -17.62 -9.82
CA VAL A 363 -25.50 -18.95 -9.75
C VAL A 363 -26.60 -18.95 -8.70
N ALA A 364 -27.80 -19.35 -9.08
CA ALA A 364 -28.92 -19.56 -8.18
C ALA A 364 -29.07 -21.05 -7.84
N TYR A 365 -29.42 -21.33 -6.59
CA TYR A 365 -29.65 -22.68 -6.06
C TYR A 365 -31.05 -22.78 -5.45
N ALA A 366 -31.72 -23.91 -5.72
CA ALA A 366 -32.96 -24.32 -5.05
C ALA A 366 -32.89 -25.81 -4.70
N THR A 367 -33.60 -26.21 -3.65
CA THR A 367 -33.68 -27.61 -3.23
C THR A 367 -34.26 -28.46 -4.36
N ASP A 368 -33.64 -29.61 -4.64
CA ASP A 368 -34.06 -30.56 -5.68
C ASP A 368 -34.18 -29.99 -7.10
N GLN A 369 -33.45 -28.90 -7.41
CA GLN A 369 -33.36 -28.31 -8.74
C GLN A 369 -31.90 -28.16 -9.19
N VAL A 370 -31.65 -28.31 -10.49
CA VAL A 370 -30.32 -28.05 -11.07
C VAL A 370 -29.99 -26.56 -10.95
N PRO A 371 -28.80 -26.17 -10.45
CA PRO A 371 -28.42 -24.77 -10.34
C PRO A 371 -28.48 -24.04 -11.68
N VAL A 372 -28.99 -22.81 -11.68
CA VAL A 372 -29.09 -21.98 -12.87
C VAL A 372 -28.05 -20.88 -12.79
N ALA A 373 -27.17 -20.80 -13.78
CA ALA A 373 -26.12 -19.79 -13.86
C ALA A 373 -26.40 -18.75 -14.95
N ARG A 374 -26.01 -17.50 -14.69
CA ARG A 374 -25.96 -16.41 -15.65
C ARG A 374 -24.59 -15.76 -15.63
N GLN A 375 -24.06 -15.48 -16.81
CA GLN A 375 -22.75 -14.84 -16.98
C GLN A 375 -22.92 -13.53 -17.73
N VAL A 376 -22.19 -12.51 -17.29
CA VAL A 376 -22.13 -11.21 -17.94
C VAL A 376 -20.69 -10.71 -17.92
N THR A 377 -20.28 -10.05 -19.00
CA THR A 377 -18.97 -9.42 -19.10
C THR A 377 -19.08 -7.96 -18.72
N ILE A 378 -18.16 -7.46 -17.92
CA ILE A 378 -18.04 -6.04 -17.60
C ILE A 378 -16.63 -5.54 -17.92
N VAL A 379 -16.51 -4.24 -18.15
CA VAL A 379 -15.24 -3.55 -18.37
C VAL A 379 -15.14 -2.42 -17.36
N VAL A 380 -14.16 -2.48 -16.47
CA VAL A 380 -13.82 -1.41 -15.56
C VAL A 380 -12.64 -0.65 -16.15
N GLN A 381 -12.87 0.60 -16.55
CA GLN A 381 -11.81 1.47 -17.03
C GLN A 381 -11.00 1.97 -15.84
N ALA A 382 -9.69 2.15 -16.04
CA ALA A 382 -8.92 2.91 -15.08
C ALA A 382 -9.49 4.33 -15.02
N PRO A 383 -9.56 4.96 -13.82
CA PRO A 383 -9.90 6.37 -13.74
C PRO A 383 -8.95 7.13 -14.68
N GLY A 384 -9.52 7.96 -15.56
CA GLY A 384 -8.74 8.72 -16.53
C GLY A 384 -7.68 9.58 -15.83
N PRO A 385 -6.60 9.98 -16.53
CA PRO A 385 -5.58 10.84 -15.94
C PRO A 385 -6.23 12.12 -15.43
N VAL A 386 -6.19 12.32 -14.11
CA VAL A 386 -6.62 13.59 -13.52
C VAL A 386 -5.50 14.58 -13.77
N THR A 387 -5.73 15.54 -14.68
CA THR A 387 -4.75 16.61 -14.92
C THR A 387 -4.72 17.54 -13.72
N GLN A 388 -3.63 17.46 -12.97
CA GLN A 388 -3.30 18.30 -11.83
C GLN A 388 -2.65 19.59 -12.33
N HIS A 389 -3.06 20.73 -11.79
CA HIS A 389 -2.54 22.05 -12.14
C HIS A 389 -1.75 22.62 -10.97
N LEU A 390 -0.42 22.71 -11.13
CA LEU A 390 0.47 23.31 -10.13
C LEU A 390 0.81 24.74 -10.52
N GLN A 391 0.46 25.69 -9.66
CA GLN A 391 0.95 27.05 -9.71
C GLN A 391 2.07 27.23 -8.68
N LEU A 392 3.22 27.72 -9.15
CA LEU A 392 4.40 27.99 -8.34
C LEU A 392 4.71 29.49 -8.40
N THR A 393 4.79 30.13 -7.24
CA THR A 393 5.12 31.56 -7.11
C THR A 393 6.38 31.74 -6.28
N ILE A 394 7.27 32.63 -6.73
CA ILE A 394 8.45 33.03 -5.96
C ILE A 394 8.14 34.31 -5.18
N GLU A 395 8.30 34.29 -3.86
CA GLU A 395 7.91 35.43 -3.00
C GLU A 395 9.11 36.14 -2.37
N ASN A 396 9.78 35.51 -1.39
CA ASN A 396 10.73 36.23 -0.52
C ASN A 396 12.07 36.56 -1.19
N ASN A 397 12.71 35.58 -1.82
CA ASN A 397 14.00 35.73 -2.49
C ASN A 397 14.01 34.98 -3.83
N ALA A 398 14.93 35.35 -4.72
CA ALA A 398 15.16 34.56 -5.93
C ALA A 398 15.58 33.14 -5.53
N ALA A 399 14.99 32.14 -6.19
CA ALA A 399 15.25 30.74 -5.88
C ALA A 399 15.56 29.97 -7.16
N PHE A 400 16.57 29.11 -7.09
CA PHE A 400 16.76 28.09 -8.12
C PHE A 400 15.65 27.05 -7.98
N VAL A 401 14.88 26.82 -9.03
CA VAL A 401 13.78 25.87 -9.05
C VAL A 401 13.90 24.93 -10.25
N ARG A 402 13.74 23.64 -9.97
CA ARG A 402 13.61 22.58 -10.95
C ARG A 402 12.29 21.85 -10.71
N VAL A 403 11.46 21.73 -11.73
CA VAL A 403 10.17 21.05 -11.67
C VAL A 403 10.13 19.92 -12.69
N LEU A 404 9.73 18.74 -12.23
CA LEU A 404 9.39 17.60 -13.07
C LEU A 404 7.88 17.35 -12.98
N ALA A 405 7.21 17.29 -14.13
CA ALA A 405 5.83 16.84 -14.26
C ALA A 405 5.86 15.42 -14.82
N ASP A 406 5.31 14.44 -14.08
CA ASP A 406 5.33 13.01 -14.44
C ASP A 406 6.72 12.48 -14.82
N GLY A 407 7.75 13.00 -14.15
CA GLY A 407 9.15 12.66 -14.42
C GLY A 407 9.80 13.39 -15.59
N VAL A 408 9.04 14.18 -16.37
CA VAL A 408 9.57 15.03 -17.44
C VAL A 408 9.91 16.41 -16.89
N ARG A 409 11.13 16.89 -17.16
CA ARG A 409 11.57 18.21 -16.67
C ARG A 409 10.86 19.33 -17.43
N VAL A 410 10.06 20.13 -16.72
CA VAL A 410 9.31 21.26 -17.27
C VAL A 410 9.88 22.62 -16.88
N GLN A 411 10.69 22.67 -15.81
CA GLN A 411 11.39 23.88 -15.37
C GLN A 411 12.79 23.54 -14.87
N ASN A 412 13.77 24.39 -15.17
CA ASN A 412 15.13 24.29 -14.65
C ASN A 412 15.84 25.64 -14.71
N GLY A 413 15.99 26.32 -13.59
CA GLY A 413 16.73 27.58 -13.53
C GLY A 413 16.35 28.46 -12.36
N GLN A 414 17.03 29.59 -12.26
CA GLN A 414 16.73 30.60 -11.25
C GLN A 414 15.50 31.41 -11.65
N LEU A 415 14.58 31.55 -10.70
CA LEU A 415 13.37 32.37 -10.85
C LEU A 415 13.47 33.57 -9.90
N SER A 416 13.08 34.74 -10.42
CA SER A 416 13.09 36.00 -9.67
C SER A 416 11.83 36.13 -8.80
N VAL A 417 11.94 36.92 -7.74
CA VAL A 417 10.81 37.31 -6.88
C VAL A 417 9.64 37.86 -7.71
N GLY A 418 8.42 37.46 -7.36
CA GLY A 418 7.17 37.80 -8.06
C GLY A 418 6.89 36.92 -9.28
N THR A 419 7.78 35.99 -9.65
CA THR A 419 7.53 35.10 -10.80
C THR A 419 6.53 34.03 -10.43
N THR A 420 5.43 33.96 -11.17
CA THR A 420 4.47 32.86 -11.12
C THR A 420 4.58 32.01 -12.39
N ARG A 421 4.60 30.68 -12.22
CA ARG A 421 4.59 29.69 -13.30
C ARG A 421 3.50 28.66 -13.03
N GLN A 422 2.91 28.13 -14.10
CA GLN A 422 1.90 27.08 -14.04
C GLN A 422 2.39 25.86 -14.82
N TYR A 423 2.11 24.67 -14.28
CA TYR A 423 2.51 23.39 -14.84
C TYR A 423 1.35 22.39 -14.73
N GLU A 424 1.33 21.42 -15.63
CA GLU A 424 0.32 20.36 -15.68
C GLU A 424 0.99 18.99 -15.59
N ALA A 425 0.40 18.07 -14.83
CA ALA A 425 0.84 16.69 -14.67
C ALA A 425 -0.37 15.76 -14.46
N SER A 426 -0.27 14.49 -14.83
CA SER A 426 -1.33 13.48 -14.68
C SER A 426 -1.17 12.63 -13.41
N GLU A 427 0.06 12.45 -12.92
CA GLU A 427 0.35 11.63 -11.74
C GLU A 427 0.93 12.44 -10.59
N GLN A 428 1.98 13.23 -10.83
CA GLN A 428 2.70 13.95 -9.77
C GLN A 428 3.61 15.06 -10.29
N PHE A 429 3.93 15.99 -9.39
CA PHE A 429 5.04 16.91 -9.55
C PHE A 429 6.19 16.55 -8.60
N CYS A 430 7.42 16.77 -9.05
CA CYS A 430 8.56 16.86 -8.16
C CYS A 430 9.24 18.22 -8.29
N VAL A 431 9.29 18.96 -7.18
CA VAL A 431 9.87 20.30 -7.11
C VAL A 431 11.16 20.22 -6.31
N ARG A 432 12.28 20.61 -6.92
CA ARG A 432 13.57 20.81 -6.25
C ARG A 432 13.87 22.29 -6.19
N THR A 433 14.27 22.77 -5.02
CA THR A 433 14.70 24.15 -4.82
C THR A 433 15.85 24.22 -3.83
N ALA A 434 16.69 25.25 -3.99
CA ALA A 434 17.75 25.60 -3.04
C ALA A 434 17.28 26.58 -1.95
N ASN A 435 16.06 27.10 -2.05
CA ASN A 435 15.46 28.02 -1.08
C ASN A 435 13.94 27.80 -1.00
N ALA A 436 13.52 26.85 -0.17
CA ALA A 436 12.13 26.42 -0.05
C ALA A 436 11.20 27.48 0.55
N GLY A 437 11.70 28.30 1.48
CA GLY A 437 10.95 29.41 2.08
C GLY A 437 10.63 30.56 1.13
N SER A 438 11.15 30.51 -0.11
CA SER A 438 10.79 31.46 -1.16
C SER A 438 9.87 30.87 -2.25
N VAL A 439 9.51 29.59 -2.15
CA VAL A 439 8.68 28.88 -3.15
C VAL A 439 7.31 28.59 -2.55
N HIS A 440 6.30 29.31 -3.01
CA HIS A 440 4.89 29.12 -2.65
C HIS A 440 4.19 28.25 -3.71
N LEU A 441 3.42 27.25 -3.27
CA LEU A 441 2.73 26.30 -4.15
C LEU A 441 1.21 26.35 -3.95
N VAL A 442 0.49 26.36 -5.07
CA VAL A 442 -0.96 26.14 -5.13
C VAL A 442 -1.22 24.98 -6.10
N LEU A 443 -1.92 23.94 -5.66
CA LEU A 443 -2.25 22.78 -6.48
C LEU A 443 -3.77 22.65 -6.60
N ASP A 444 -4.30 22.66 -7.82
CA ASP A 444 -5.75 22.54 -8.08
C ASP A 444 -6.59 23.55 -7.25
N ALA A 445 -6.10 24.79 -7.13
CA ALA A 445 -6.65 25.86 -6.30
C ALA A 445 -6.58 25.65 -4.76
N LEU A 446 -6.00 24.54 -4.29
CA LEU A 446 -5.64 24.35 -2.89
C LEU A 446 -4.28 25.00 -2.61
N ASP A 447 -4.27 25.98 -1.71
CA ASP A 447 -3.03 26.62 -1.24
C ASP A 447 -2.26 25.67 -0.32
N LEU A 448 -1.07 25.26 -0.74
CA LEU A 448 -0.16 24.38 0.01
C LEU A 448 0.86 25.18 0.83
N GLY A 449 0.91 26.50 0.66
CA GLY A 449 1.83 27.39 1.36
C GLY A 449 3.27 27.34 0.84
N LEU A 450 4.19 27.84 1.67
CA LEU A 450 5.63 27.79 1.41
C LEU A 450 6.15 26.36 1.58
N LEU A 451 7.03 25.96 0.68
CA LEU A 451 7.52 24.58 0.58
C LEU A 451 8.40 24.15 1.77
N GLY A 452 9.01 25.12 2.46
CA GLY A 452 9.88 24.90 3.62
C GLY A 452 10.36 26.22 4.23
N ALA A 453 11.45 26.17 4.99
CA ALA A 453 12.08 27.34 5.61
C ALA A 453 13.01 28.09 4.64
N ASP A 454 13.33 29.34 4.97
CA ASP A 454 14.26 30.15 4.18
C ASP A 454 15.65 29.51 4.11
N GLY A 455 16.20 29.41 2.88
CA GLY A 455 17.48 28.76 2.60
C GLY A 455 17.46 27.23 2.68
N GLU A 456 16.32 26.62 3.00
CA GLU A 456 16.18 25.16 3.00
C GLU A 456 16.24 24.63 1.57
N SER A 457 17.16 23.69 1.33
CA SER A 457 17.25 22.97 0.06
C SER A 457 16.65 21.58 0.17
N GLY A 458 16.06 21.10 -0.92
CA GLY A 458 15.43 19.80 -0.94
C GLY A 458 14.66 19.51 -2.23
N SER A 459 14.01 18.34 -2.22
CA SER A 459 13.07 17.91 -3.25
C SER A 459 11.78 17.49 -2.58
N TRP A 460 10.64 17.86 -3.17
CA TRP A 460 9.31 17.57 -2.65
C TRP A 460 8.46 16.93 -3.74
N ILE A 461 7.74 15.87 -3.37
CA ILE A 461 6.71 15.25 -4.19
C ILE A 461 5.39 15.92 -3.85
N VAL A 462 4.71 16.42 -4.88
CA VAL A 462 3.43 17.13 -4.78
C VAL A 462 2.39 16.36 -5.59
N LYS A 463 1.28 15.99 -4.95
CA LYS A 463 0.18 15.22 -5.53
C LYS A 463 -1.16 15.72 -5.01
N SER A 464 -2.20 15.64 -5.83
CA SER A 464 -3.55 16.01 -5.45
C SER A 464 -4.04 15.17 -4.25
N GLY A 465 -4.69 15.84 -3.29
CA GLY A 465 -5.20 15.21 -2.06
C GLY A 465 -4.16 14.86 -0.99
N LEU A 466 -2.87 15.16 -1.20
CA LEU A 466 -1.78 14.90 -0.24
C LEU A 466 -0.98 16.17 0.05
N ALA A 467 -0.52 16.32 1.30
CA ALA A 467 0.44 17.38 1.65
C ALA A 467 1.80 17.12 0.94
N PRO A 468 2.56 18.17 0.56
CA PRO A 468 3.89 18.00 0.00
C PRO A 468 4.79 17.16 0.90
N VAL A 469 5.38 16.09 0.36
CA VAL A 469 6.27 15.19 1.11
C VAL A 469 7.70 15.34 0.60
N ARG A 470 8.67 15.45 1.51
CA ARG A 470 10.09 15.43 1.14
C ARG A 470 10.42 14.12 0.40
N ALA A 471 10.98 14.25 -0.80
CA ALA A 471 11.39 13.12 -1.61
C ALA A 471 12.64 12.46 -1.00
N ALA A 472 12.63 11.12 -0.90
CA ALA A 472 13.79 10.35 -0.44
C ALA A 472 14.97 10.40 -1.42
N ARG A 473 14.73 10.79 -2.67
CA ARG A 473 15.74 10.99 -3.71
C ARG A 473 15.52 12.34 -4.38
N PRO A 474 16.59 13.07 -4.75
CA PRO A 474 16.44 14.33 -5.44
C PRO A 474 15.86 14.12 -6.85
N CYS A 475 14.98 15.03 -7.24
CA CYS A 475 14.57 15.24 -8.62
C CYS A 475 15.33 16.43 -9.22
#